data_AF-A0A9W5XL48-F1
#
_entry.id   AF-A0A9W5XL48-F1
#
_cell.length_a   1.000
_cell.length_b   1.000
_cell.length_c   1.000
_cell.angle_alpha   90.00
_cell.angle_beta   90.00
_cell.angle_gamma   90.00
#
_symmetry.space_group_name_H-M   'P 1'
#
loop_
_entity.id
_entity.type
_entity.pdbx_description
1 polymer ?
#
loop_
_entity_poly.entity_id
_entity_poly.type
_entity_poly.pdbx_seq_one_letter_code
_entity_poly.pdbx_strand_id
1 'polypeptide(L)'
;MRKWSAGVGLAALAVGVAGCGGTSASDEVSASPTATRTPIAEATTGEVPAPTASVSASPAPTATPAVLSGTRQVTITRVDGFEAGLSLTDDGRLTEVDDDSGRQLFVPTPLSGQNFLIRSYRGASGGTGEPVCWQVRNPGGSQPLVVEGAACREDEPRQQFTISAADADEGFLISNNSAYLRTSRESGLILEELGDGPPTSSFRFNDNGPAPDRN
;
A
#
# COMPACT_ATOMS: atom_id res chain seq x y z
N MET A 1 -45.69 -14.26 -11.73
CA MET A 1 -46.73 -13.26 -11.39
C MET A 1 -46.16 -12.34 -10.32
N ARG A 2 -46.17 -11.01 -10.53
CA ARG A 2 -46.36 -9.92 -9.54
C ARG A 2 -45.36 -9.86 -8.34
N LYS A 3 -44.73 -8.75 -7.94
CA LYS A 3 -44.97 -7.31 -8.15
C LYS A 3 -43.73 -6.49 -7.72
N TRP A 4 -43.64 -5.32 -8.33
CA TRP A 4 -42.69 -4.20 -8.19
C TRP A 4 -42.87 -3.42 -6.87
N SER A 5 -41.86 -2.67 -6.44
CA SER A 5 -42.02 -1.33 -5.83
C SER A 5 -40.77 -0.48 -6.04
N ALA A 6 -40.97 0.66 -6.71
CA ALA A 6 -40.02 1.73 -6.90
C ALA A 6 -40.13 2.74 -5.74
N GLY A 7 -39.03 3.40 -5.39
CA GLY A 7 -39.02 4.52 -4.44
C GLY A 7 -38.02 5.58 -4.89
N VAL A 8 -38.55 6.70 -5.38
CA VAL A 8 -37.83 7.92 -5.78
C VAL A 8 -37.71 8.83 -4.55
N GLY A 9 -36.54 9.42 -4.33
CA GLY A 9 -36.33 10.47 -3.32
C GLY A 9 -35.29 11.48 -3.78
N LEU A 10 -35.76 12.56 -4.39
CA LEU A 10 -34.98 13.72 -4.83
C LEU A 10 -34.98 14.76 -3.70
N ALA A 11 -33.81 15.24 -3.29
CA ALA A 11 -33.69 16.45 -2.49
C ALA A 11 -32.48 17.27 -2.98
N ALA A 12 -32.77 18.39 -3.62
CA ALA A 12 -31.82 19.44 -3.97
C ALA A 12 -31.90 20.55 -2.92
N LEU A 13 -30.76 21.09 -2.50
CA LEU A 13 -30.64 22.41 -1.87
C LEU A 13 -29.32 23.06 -2.31
N ALA A 14 -29.38 24.37 -2.48
CA ALA A 14 -28.52 25.17 -3.34
C ALA A 14 -27.74 26.24 -2.55
N VAL A 15 -26.69 26.81 -3.18
CA VAL A 15 -26.06 28.15 -3.00
C VAL A 15 -25.55 28.47 -1.57
N GLY A 16 -24.34 28.95 -1.28
CA GLY A 16 -23.34 29.74 -2.01
C GLY A 16 -22.91 30.89 -1.09
N VAL A 17 -21.61 31.14 -0.90
CA VAL A 17 -21.10 32.38 -0.29
C VAL A 17 -19.73 32.74 -0.88
N ALA A 18 -19.65 33.98 -1.34
CA ALA A 18 -18.43 34.68 -1.74
C ALA A 18 -17.74 35.30 -0.51
N GLY A 19 -16.42 35.49 -0.57
CA GLY A 19 -15.68 36.27 0.42
C GLY A 19 -14.25 36.57 -0.03
N CYS A 20 -14.02 37.80 -0.49
CA CYS A 20 -12.71 38.37 -0.80
C CYS A 20 -11.95 38.80 0.46
N GLY A 21 -10.61 38.79 0.36
CA GLY A 21 -9.76 39.86 0.90
C GLY A 21 -8.96 39.52 2.16
N GLY A 22 -7.65 39.84 2.13
CA GLY A 22 -6.84 39.93 3.34
C GLY A 22 -5.34 39.71 3.13
N THR A 23 -4.66 40.72 2.58
CA THR A 23 -3.20 40.91 2.72
C THR A 23 -2.85 41.15 4.19
N SER A 24 -1.77 40.55 4.69
CA SER A 24 -0.85 41.14 5.68
C SER A 24 0.49 40.40 5.69
N ALA A 25 1.55 41.17 5.47
CA ALA A 25 2.94 40.82 5.73
C ALA A 25 3.23 40.75 7.24
N SER A 26 4.27 39.99 7.63
CA SER A 26 5.39 40.49 8.46
C SER A 26 6.35 39.38 8.93
N ASP A 27 7.64 39.70 8.78
CA ASP A 27 8.81 39.44 9.66
C ASP A 27 9.19 38.00 10.01
N GLU A 28 10.29 37.47 9.46
CA GLU A 28 11.68 37.62 9.96
C GLU A 28 11.88 37.21 11.42
N VAL A 29 12.41 36.00 11.64
CA VAL A 29 13.48 35.73 12.62
C VAL A 29 14.38 34.62 12.05
N SER A 30 15.50 35.01 11.44
CA SER A 30 16.64 34.14 11.18
C SER A 30 17.64 34.30 12.33
N ALA A 31 17.74 33.30 13.20
CA ALA A 31 18.69 33.28 14.29
C ALA A 31 19.88 32.36 13.94
N SER A 32 20.98 32.97 13.50
CA SER A 32 22.31 32.37 13.47
C SER A 32 22.96 32.44 14.86
N PRO A 33 23.59 31.37 15.35
CA PRO A 33 24.62 31.49 16.38
C PRO A 33 26.01 31.55 15.76
N THR A 34 26.69 32.68 15.96
CA THR A 34 28.13 32.84 15.85
C THR A 34 28.81 32.17 17.04
N ALA A 35 29.80 31.32 16.80
CA ALA A 35 30.82 30.96 17.79
C ALA A 35 32.22 31.17 17.22
N THR A 36 32.83 32.26 17.67
CA THR A 36 34.24 32.63 17.51
C THR A 36 35.16 31.65 18.25
N ARG A 37 36.27 31.22 17.63
CA ARG A 37 37.59 31.05 18.27
C ARG A 37 38.71 30.78 17.25
N THR A 38 39.79 31.55 17.39
CA THR A 38 41.16 31.37 16.84
C THR A 38 42.08 31.37 18.10
N PRO A 39 43.30 30.78 18.18
CA PRO A 39 44.30 30.61 17.11
C PRO A 39 45.26 29.37 17.13
N ILE A 40 45.98 29.23 16.00
CA ILE A 40 47.37 28.77 15.69
C ILE A 40 47.96 27.52 16.41
N ALA A 41 48.43 26.56 15.60
CA ALA A 41 49.70 25.84 15.80
C ALA A 41 50.27 25.35 14.45
N GLU A 42 51.49 25.78 14.11
CA GLU A 42 52.37 25.18 13.09
C GLU A 42 52.78 23.76 13.51
N ALA A 43 52.98 22.85 12.54
CA ALA A 43 54.23 22.09 12.34
C ALA A 43 54.07 20.86 11.41
N THR A 44 55.00 20.78 10.45
CA THR A 44 55.64 19.57 9.88
C THR A 44 55.01 18.79 8.71
N THR A 45 55.84 18.71 7.67
CA THR A 45 55.95 17.81 6.52
C THR A 45 55.49 16.35 6.75
N GLY A 46 54.71 15.81 5.81
CA GLY A 46 54.43 14.37 5.70
C GLY A 46 53.68 14.02 4.40
N GLU A 47 54.34 13.22 3.56
CA GLU A 47 53.94 12.57 2.30
C GLU A 47 52.45 12.53 1.91
N VAL A 48 52.17 12.92 0.66
CA VAL A 48 50.85 12.79 0.00
C VAL A 48 50.79 11.44 -0.73
N PRO A 49 50.03 10.43 -0.26
CA PRO A 49 49.73 9.27 -1.09
C PRO A 49 48.67 9.62 -2.14
N ALA A 50 48.87 9.13 -3.36
CA ALA A 50 48.00 9.35 -4.51
C ALA A 50 46.56 8.87 -4.25
N PRO A 51 45.52 9.57 -4.77
CA PRO A 51 44.15 9.13 -4.60
C PRO A 51 43.93 7.86 -5.42
N THR A 52 43.80 6.73 -4.74
CA THR A 52 43.28 5.51 -5.37
C THR A 52 41.80 5.77 -5.64
N ALA A 53 41.40 5.69 -6.91
CA ALA A 53 40.02 5.86 -7.32
C ALA A 53 39.12 4.90 -6.53
N SER A 54 38.32 5.45 -5.62
CA SER A 54 37.25 4.72 -4.96
C SER A 54 36.23 4.32 -6.02
N VAL A 55 36.28 3.06 -6.44
CA VAL A 55 35.20 2.43 -7.19
C VAL A 55 33.97 2.50 -6.30
N SER A 56 33.02 3.36 -6.66
CA SER A 56 31.69 3.38 -6.03
C SER A 56 31.11 1.97 -6.11
N ALA A 57 31.07 1.30 -4.96
CA ALA A 57 30.36 0.03 -4.84
C ALA A 57 28.88 0.31 -5.14
N SER A 58 28.39 -0.27 -6.24
CA SER A 58 26.96 -0.31 -6.52
C SER A 58 26.27 -1.03 -5.35
N PRO A 59 25.20 -0.49 -4.77
CA PRO A 59 24.51 -1.13 -3.66
C PRO A 59 24.02 -2.51 -4.10
N ALA A 60 24.32 -3.54 -3.30
CA ALA A 60 23.80 -4.88 -3.53
C ALA A 60 22.26 -4.84 -3.53
N PRO A 61 21.60 -5.65 -4.38
CA PRO A 61 20.14 -5.71 -4.39
C PRO A 61 19.65 -6.11 -3.00
N THR A 62 18.80 -5.27 -2.39
CA THR A 62 18.11 -5.59 -1.15
C THR A 62 17.33 -6.88 -1.34
N ALA A 63 17.57 -7.87 -0.48
CA ALA A 63 16.87 -9.14 -0.55
C ALA A 63 15.35 -8.93 -0.43
N THR A 64 14.57 -9.59 -1.28
CA THR A 64 13.11 -9.60 -1.19
C THR A 64 12.68 -10.14 0.18
N PRO A 65 11.79 -9.45 0.92
CA PRO A 65 11.27 -9.96 2.18
C PRO A 65 10.65 -11.35 2.05
N ALA A 66 10.83 -12.22 3.05
CA ALA A 66 10.35 -13.60 2.99
C ALA A 66 8.82 -13.70 2.79
N VAL A 67 8.06 -12.75 3.33
CA VAL A 67 6.59 -12.65 3.14
C VAL A 67 6.17 -12.39 1.69
N LEU A 68 7.10 -11.97 0.82
CA LEU A 68 6.86 -11.72 -0.61
C LEU A 68 7.48 -12.80 -1.51
N SER A 69 7.97 -13.91 -0.95
CA SER A 69 8.64 -14.96 -1.73
C SER A 69 7.69 -15.85 -2.53
N GLY A 70 6.38 -15.81 -2.25
CA GLY A 70 5.40 -16.79 -2.73
C GLY A 70 5.45 -18.14 -2.02
N THR A 71 6.35 -18.33 -1.05
CA THR A 71 6.49 -19.56 -0.25
C THR A 71 5.96 -19.41 1.18
N ARG A 72 5.48 -18.22 1.54
CA ARG A 72 4.85 -17.91 2.82
C ARG A 72 3.41 -17.49 2.61
N GLN A 73 2.53 -17.92 3.50
CA GLN A 73 1.20 -17.34 3.62
C GLN A 73 1.22 -16.25 4.69
N VAL A 74 0.42 -15.21 4.49
CA VAL A 74 0.35 -14.06 5.37
C VAL A 74 -1.10 -13.72 5.70
N THR A 75 -1.32 -13.14 6.87
CA THR A 75 -2.48 -12.26 7.09
C THR A 75 -2.05 -10.82 6.84
N ILE A 76 -2.98 -9.97 6.44
CA ILE A 76 -2.69 -8.56 6.13
C ILE A 76 -3.54 -7.68 7.04
N THR A 77 -2.92 -6.76 7.77
CA THR A 77 -3.60 -5.79 8.63
C THR A 77 -3.17 -4.38 8.26
N ARG A 78 -4.06 -3.40 8.37
CA ARG A 78 -3.68 -2.00 8.18
C ARG A 78 -2.84 -1.52 9.38
N VAL A 79 -1.75 -0.79 9.13
CA VAL A 79 -0.81 -0.39 10.19
C VAL A 79 -1.45 0.55 11.23
N ASP A 80 -2.32 1.46 10.79
CA ASP A 80 -3.07 2.39 11.65
C ASP A 80 -4.50 1.87 11.99
N GLY A 81 -4.80 0.62 11.64
CA GLY A 81 -6.07 -0.04 11.96
C GLY A 81 -6.06 -0.69 13.34
N PHE A 82 -7.20 -0.70 14.02
CA PHE A 82 -7.39 -1.47 15.26
C PHE A 82 -7.88 -2.87 14.91
N GLU A 83 -6.98 -3.86 15.00
CA GLU A 83 -7.22 -5.32 15.02
C GLU A 83 -7.93 -5.95 13.81
N ALA A 84 -8.45 -5.16 12.86
CA ALA A 84 -9.11 -5.68 11.67
C ALA A 84 -8.11 -6.19 10.62
N GLY A 85 -8.34 -7.40 10.13
CA GLY A 85 -7.60 -8.05 9.05
C GLY A 85 -8.28 -7.88 7.71
N LEU A 86 -7.49 -7.90 6.63
CA LEU A 86 -8.05 -8.00 5.29
C LEU A 86 -8.67 -9.39 5.10
N SER A 87 -9.89 -9.41 4.58
CA SER A 87 -10.58 -10.61 4.15
C SER A 87 -11.16 -10.41 2.77
N LEU A 88 -10.93 -11.38 1.90
CA LEU A 88 -11.74 -11.54 0.70
C LEU A 88 -12.99 -12.34 1.08
N THR A 89 -14.11 -11.64 1.17
CA THR A 89 -15.37 -12.16 1.69
C THR A 89 -16.04 -13.15 0.74
N ASP A 90 -17.08 -13.84 1.23
CA ASP A 90 -17.86 -14.76 0.42
C ASP A 90 -18.74 -14.07 -0.64
N ASP A 91 -19.07 -12.78 -0.46
CA ASP A 91 -19.64 -11.94 -1.53
C ASP A 91 -18.61 -11.50 -2.57
N GLY A 92 -17.33 -11.86 -2.36
CA GLY A 92 -16.27 -11.75 -3.34
C GLY A 92 -15.53 -10.42 -3.32
N ARG A 93 -15.75 -9.55 -2.32
CA ARG A 93 -15.09 -8.26 -2.18
C ARG A 93 -14.01 -8.31 -1.10
N LEU A 94 -12.90 -7.61 -1.33
CA LEU A 94 -11.89 -7.41 -0.29
C LEU A 94 -12.38 -6.33 0.70
N THR A 95 -12.33 -6.63 1.98
CA THR A 95 -12.73 -5.71 3.05
C THR A 95 -11.86 -5.93 4.29
N GLU A 96 -12.03 -5.06 5.28
CA GLU A 96 -11.52 -5.27 6.64
C GLU A 96 -12.61 -5.95 7.49
N VAL A 97 -12.22 -6.97 8.25
CA VAL A 97 -13.09 -7.70 9.18
C VAL A 97 -12.37 -7.93 10.51
N ASP A 98 -13.13 -8.09 11.59
CA ASP A 98 -12.66 -8.37 12.95
C ASP A 98 -12.90 -9.83 13.39
N ASP A 99 -13.46 -10.65 12.50
CA ASP A 99 -13.73 -12.06 12.70
C ASP A 99 -12.88 -12.94 11.77
N ASP A 100 -13.17 -14.25 11.70
CA ASP A 100 -12.49 -15.21 10.80
C ASP A 100 -13.25 -15.43 9.47
N SER A 101 -14.13 -14.50 9.07
CA SER A 101 -14.97 -14.65 7.89
C SER A 101 -14.16 -14.53 6.59
N GLY A 102 -14.59 -15.26 5.56
CA GLY A 102 -14.01 -15.19 4.21
C GLY A 102 -12.64 -15.86 4.06
N ARG A 103 -11.76 -15.23 3.28
CA ARG A 103 -10.40 -15.69 2.97
C ARG A 103 -9.41 -14.63 3.45
N GLN A 104 -8.68 -14.96 4.50
CA GLN A 104 -7.77 -14.03 5.19
C GLN A 104 -6.30 -14.42 5.07
N LEU A 105 -6.03 -15.59 4.47
CA LEU A 105 -4.68 -16.04 4.20
C LEU A 105 -4.35 -15.74 2.75
N PHE A 106 -3.29 -14.97 2.57
CA PHE A 106 -2.83 -14.51 1.28
C PHE A 106 -1.43 -15.03 1.00
N VAL A 107 -1.14 -15.34 -0.26
CA VAL A 107 0.20 -15.70 -0.72
C VAL A 107 0.59 -14.73 -1.84
N PRO A 108 1.40 -13.70 -1.53
CA PRO A 108 1.98 -12.81 -2.53
C PRO A 108 2.96 -13.60 -3.39
N THR A 109 2.55 -13.90 -4.61
CA THR A 109 3.31 -14.68 -5.58
C THR A 109 4.06 -13.72 -6.50
N PRO A 110 5.40 -13.70 -6.49
CA PRO A 110 6.17 -12.83 -7.37
C PRO A 110 5.97 -13.22 -8.84
N LEU A 111 5.83 -12.21 -9.70
CA LEU A 111 5.80 -12.33 -11.16
C LEU A 111 7.13 -11.83 -11.74
N SER A 112 7.29 -10.51 -11.79
CA SER A 112 8.50 -9.83 -12.28
C SER A 112 8.68 -8.51 -11.54
N GLY A 113 9.92 -8.16 -11.18
CA GLY A 113 10.19 -6.94 -10.43
C GLY A 113 9.45 -6.92 -9.09
N GLN A 114 8.63 -5.88 -8.86
CA GLN A 114 7.79 -5.72 -7.67
C GLN A 114 6.32 -6.07 -7.94
N ASN A 115 6.01 -6.81 -9.01
CA ASN A 115 4.65 -7.23 -9.35
C ASN A 115 4.34 -8.61 -8.79
N PHE A 116 3.14 -8.76 -8.25
CA PHE A 116 2.68 -9.95 -7.55
C PHE A 116 1.25 -10.33 -7.97
N LEU A 117 0.99 -11.63 -8.04
CA LEU A 117 -0.35 -12.19 -7.90
C LEU A 117 -0.63 -12.40 -6.41
N ILE A 118 -1.76 -11.91 -5.91
CA ILE A 118 -2.16 -12.13 -4.51
C ILE A 118 -3.20 -13.25 -4.46
N ARG A 119 -2.77 -14.46 -4.10
CA ARG A 119 -3.62 -15.66 -4.00
C ARG A 119 -4.28 -15.72 -2.64
N SER A 120 -5.59 -15.94 -2.58
CA SER A 120 -6.40 -15.95 -1.34
C SER A 120 -6.94 -17.34 -1.04
N TYR A 121 -6.67 -17.84 0.17
CA TYR A 121 -7.02 -19.18 0.63
C TYR A 121 -8.05 -19.11 1.76
N ARG A 122 -8.87 -20.16 1.86
CA ARG A 122 -9.92 -20.29 2.89
C ARG A 122 -9.38 -21.00 4.13
N GLY A 123 -9.90 -20.62 5.30
CA GLY A 123 -9.64 -21.30 6.58
C GLY A 123 -8.31 -20.93 7.23
N ALA A 124 -8.19 -21.14 8.55
CA ALA A 124 -7.05 -20.70 9.36
C ALA A 124 -5.70 -21.37 9.02
N SER A 125 -5.70 -22.44 8.21
CA SER A 125 -4.50 -23.22 7.85
C SER A 125 -4.18 -23.21 6.35
N GLY A 126 -4.75 -22.28 5.57
CA GLY A 126 -4.48 -22.17 4.14
C GLY A 126 -5.04 -23.35 3.37
N GLY A 127 -6.35 -23.61 3.50
CA GLY A 127 -6.99 -24.84 3.07
C GLY A 127 -6.68 -25.26 1.62
N THR A 128 -6.82 -26.57 1.35
CA THR A 128 -6.45 -27.25 0.10
C THR A 128 -7.34 -26.92 -1.12
N GLY A 129 -8.13 -25.85 -1.06
CA GLY A 129 -8.99 -25.41 -2.15
C GLY A 129 -8.23 -24.56 -3.17
N GLU A 130 -8.74 -24.52 -4.40
CA GLU A 130 -8.20 -23.62 -5.43
C GLU A 130 -8.18 -22.17 -4.90
N PRO A 131 -7.03 -21.49 -4.96
CA PRO A 131 -6.96 -20.10 -4.58
C PRO A 131 -7.78 -19.24 -5.53
N VAL A 132 -8.30 -18.13 -5.00
CA VAL A 132 -8.82 -17.04 -5.82
C VAL A 132 -7.84 -15.88 -5.74
N CYS A 133 -7.59 -15.22 -6.86
CA CYS A 133 -6.68 -14.10 -6.91
C CYS A 133 -7.41 -12.78 -6.77
N TRP A 134 -6.77 -11.83 -6.11
CA TRP A 134 -7.24 -10.45 -6.09
C TRP A 134 -7.29 -9.92 -7.52
N GLN A 135 -8.36 -9.20 -7.83
CA GLN A 135 -8.54 -8.52 -9.10
C GLN A 135 -9.18 -7.15 -8.88
N VAL A 136 -8.60 -6.12 -9.47
CA VAL A 136 -9.21 -4.79 -9.48
C VAL A 136 -10.47 -4.80 -10.33
N ARG A 137 -11.55 -4.27 -9.76
CA ARG A 137 -12.83 -4.03 -10.41
C ARG A 137 -13.10 -2.53 -10.44
N ASN A 138 -13.40 -2.03 -11.64
CA ASN A 138 -14.04 -0.72 -11.81
C ASN A 138 -15.55 -0.94 -11.94
N PRO A 139 -16.35 -0.59 -10.91
CA PRO A 139 -17.79 -0.76 -10.96
C PRO A 139 -18.49 0.33 -11.80
N GLY A 140 -17.80 1.41 -12.17
CA GLY A 140 -18.31 2.51 -12.99
C GLY A 140 -19.07 3.57 -12.19
N GLY A 141 -19.64 4.58 -12.87
CA GLY A 141 -20.56 5.54 -12.23
C GLY A 141 -19.98 6.33 -11.06
N SER A 142 -18.74 6.82 -11.20
CA SER A 142 -17.99 7.56 -10.16
C SER A 142 -17.72 6.79 -8.87
N GLN A 143 -17.99 5.49 -8.83
CA GLN A 143 -17.69 4.64 -7.70
C GLN A 143 -16.18 4.33 -7.66
N PRO A 144 -15.59 4.18 -6.47
CA PRO A 144 -14.18 3.88 -6.34
C PRO A 144 -13.84 2.49 -6.89
N LEU A 145 -12.57 2.29 -7.24
CA LEU A 145 -12.06 0.97 -7.60
C LEU A 145 -12.09 0.07 -6.37
N VAL A 146 -12.44 -1.20 -6.55
CA VAL A 146 -12.48 -2.20 -5.48
C VAL A 146 -11.65 -3.41 -5.87
N VAL A 147 -11.27 -4.23 -4.89
CA VAL A 147 -10.66 -5.53 -5.14
C VAL A 147 -11.71 -6.61 -4.94
N GLU A 148 -11.78 -7.53 -5.89
CA GLU A 148 -12.65 -8.70 -5.86
C GLU A 148 -11.85 -9.99 -6.08
N GLY A 149 -12.48 -11.13 -5.80
CA GLY A 149 -11.94 -12.46 -6.07
C GLY A 149 -12.20 -12.89 -7.51
N ALA A 150 -11.16 -13.39 -8.18
CA ALA A 150 -11.27 -13.97 -9.52
C ALA A 150 -10.42 -15.25 -9.65
N ALA A 151 -10.63 -16.00 -10.73
CA ALA A 151 -9.72 -17.07 -11.10
C ALA A 151 -8.32 -16.49 -11.40
N CYS A 152 -7.28 -17.14 -10.89
CA CYS A 152 -5.90 -16.67 -11.01
C CYS A 152 -5.39 -16.70 -12.46
N ARG A 153 -4.87 -15.56 -12.93
CA ARG A 153 -4.29 -15.37 -14.27
C ARG A 153 -3.08 -14.46 -14.17
N GLU A 154 -1.90 -14.99 -14.47
CA GLU A 154 -0.63 -14.24 -14.33
C GLU A 154 -0.52 -13.10 -15.36
N ASP A 155 -1.21 -13.23 -16.49
CA ASP A 155 -1.23 -12.28 -17.60
C ASP A 155 -2.38 -11.25 -17.51
N GLU A 156 -3.28 -11.34 -16.53
CA GLU A 156 -4.37 -10.38 -16.34
C GLU A 156 -3.85 -9.14 -15.58
N PRO A 157 -3.76 -7.95 -16.22
CA PRO A 157 -3.15 -6.78 -15.59
C PRO A 157 -3.90 -6.29 -14.34
N ARG A 158 -5.20 -6.56 -14.24
CA ARG A 158 -5.98 -6.22 -13.05
C ARG A 158 -5.69 -7.13 -11.84
N GLN A 159 -4.94 -8.22 -12.03
CA GLN A 159 -4.49 -9.11 -10.96
C GLN A 159 -3.00 -8.92 -10.59
N GLN A 160 -2.28 -8.05 -11.31
CA GLN A 160 -0.87 -7.76 -11.06
C GLN A 160 -0.76 -6.57 -10.11
N PHE A 161 -0.48 -6.84 -8.83
CA PHE A 161 -0.32 -5.80 -7.83
C PHE A 161 1.15 -5.47 -7.61
N THR A 162 1.47 -4.19 -7.52
CA THR A 162 2.77 -3.76 -7.04
C THR A 162 2.76 -3.75 -5.53
N ILE A 163 3.77 -4.36 -4.90
CA ILE A 163 3.96 -4.32 -3.44
C ILE A 163 5.33 -3.69 -3.18
N SER A 164 5.36 -2.57 -2.47
CA SER A 164 6.59 -1.84 -2.13
C SER A 164 6.65 -1.55 -0.63
N ALA A 165 7.86 -1.39 -0.09
CA ALA A 165 8.02 -0.90 1.28
C ALA A 165 7.41 0.50 1.45
N ALA A 166 6.82 0.77 2.61
CA ALA A 166 6.49 2.13 3.03
C ALA A 166 7.72 2.82 3.63
N ASP A 167 7.87 4.13 3.42
CA ASP A 167 9.10 4.88 3.75
C ASP A 167 9.40 5.02 5.26
N ALA A 168 8.45 4.70 6.15
CA ALA A 168 8.55 5.01 7.59
C ALA A 168 8.18 3.86 8.54
N ASP A 169 7.62 2.74 8.04
CA ASP A 169 7.11 1.64 8.86
C ASP A 169 7.47 0.29 8.22
N GLU A 170 7.49 -0.80 9.01
CA GLU A 170 7.53 -2.20 8.53
C GLU A 170 6.23 -2.62 7.79
N GLY A 171 5.64 -1.69 7.03
CA GLY A 171 4.44 -1.86 6.25
C GLY A 171 4.73 -1.82 4.75
N PHE A 172 3.75 -2.27 3.98
CA PHE A 172 3.78 -2.31 2.54
C PHE A 172 2.69 -1.41 1.98
N LEU A 173 3.01 -0.77 0.86
CA LEU A 173 2.05 -0.17 -0.03
C LEU A 173 1.63 -1.22 -1.06
N ILE A 174 0.34 -1.33 -1.31
CA ILE A 174 -0.22 -2.24 -2.32
C ILE A 174 -0.90 -1.37 -3.37
N SER A 175 -0.55 -1.54 -4.63
CA SER A 175 -1.15 -0.77 -5.72
C SER A 175 -1.40 -1.61 -6.98
N ASN A 176 -2.22 -1.09 -7.87
CA ASN A 176 -2.42 -1.60 -9.22
C ASN A 176 -2.61 -0.41 -10.15
N ASN A 177 -1.82 -0.32 -11.22
CA ASN A 177 -1.86 0.80 -12.17
C ASN A 177 -1.87 2.19 -11.50
N SER A 178 -0.98 2.40 -10.52
CA SER A 178 -0.85 3.64 -9.73
C SER A 178 -2.05 4.01 -8.83
N ALA A 179 -3.08 3.17 -8.75
CA ALA A 179 -4.10 3.26 -7.72
C ALA A 179 -3.65 2.45 -6.50
N TYR A 180 -3.66 3.08 -5.32
CA TYR A 180 -3.17 2.50 -4.07
C TYR A 180 -4.34 2.02 -3.21
N LEU A 181 -4.16 0.84 -2.62
CA LEU A 181 -5.10 0.29 -1.66
C LEU A 181 -5.14 1.20 -0.43
N ARG A 182 -6.34 1.62 -0.04
CA ARG A 182 -6.57 2.48 1.12
C ARG A 182 -7.94 2.23 1.71
N THR A 183 -8.13 2.72 2.93
CA THR A 183 -9.46 2.76 3.54
C THR A 183 -10.10 4.13 3.31
N SER A 184 -11.36 4.09 2.87
CA SER A 184 -12.29 5.22 2.80
C SER A 184 -13.34 5.08 3.88
N ARG A 185 -13.75 6.20 4.49
CA ARG A 185 -14.84 6.23 5.49
C ARG A 185 -16.19 5.83 4.89
N GLU A 186 -16.40 6.08 3.61
CA GLU A 186 -17.69 5.90 2.94
C GLU A 186 -17.79 4.56 2.22
N SER A 187 -16.67 4.08 1.67
CA SER A 187 -16.64 2.90 0.79
C SER A 187 -15.83 1.72 1.36
N GLY A 188 -15.29 1.87 2.58
CA GLY A 188 -14.38 0.90 3.17
C GLY A 188 -13.09 0.79 2.36
N LEU A 189 -12.58 -0.43 2.21
CA LEU A 189 -11.35 -0.70 1.46
C LEU A 189 -11.55 -0.48 -0.05
N ILE A 190 -10.73 0.38 -0.66
CA ILE A 190 -10.78 0.78 -2.07
C ILE A 190 -9.38 0.92 -2.65
N LEU A 191 -9.27 1.02 -3.98
CA LEU A 191 -8.08 1.53 -4.66
C LEU A 191 -8.37 2.95 -5.16
N GLU A 192 -7.41 3.85 -4.95
CA GLU A 192 -7.52 5.23 -5.41
C GLU A 192 -6.21 5.70 -6.04
N GLU A 193 -6.32 6.37 -7.20
CA GLU A 193 -5.19 7.03 -7.83
C GLU A 193 -4.72 8.17 -6.95
N LEU A 194 -3.45 8.11 -6.56
CA LEU A 194 -2.83 9.22 -5.88
C LEU A 194 -2.44 10.24 -6.95
N GLY A 195 -2.96 11.45 -6.83
CA GLY A 195 -2.43 12.59 -7.58
C GLY A 195 -1.03 12.95 -7.06
N ASP A 196 -0.79 14.23 -6.75
CA ASP A 196 0.50 14.67 -6.20
C ASP A 196 0.70 14.35 -4.70
N GLY A 197 -0.27 13.67 -4.07
CA GLY A 197 -0.25 13.35 -2.64
C GLY A 197 0.41 11.99 -2.35
N PRO A 198 1.02 11.81 -1.16
CA PRO A 198 1.57 10.52 -0.76
C PRO A 198 0.46 9.49 -0.47
N PRO A 199 0.76 8.18 -0.54
CA PRO A 199 -0.15 7.13 -0.10
C PRO A 199 -0.52 7.31 1.37
N THR A 200 -1.81 7.12 1.69
CA THR A 200 -2.34 7.38 3.04
C THR A 200 -2.50 6.13 3.89
N SER A 201 -2.28 4.94 3.34
CA SER A 201 -2.46 3.67 4.06
C SER A 201 -1.33 2.71 3.74
N SER A 202 -0.82 2.05 4.77
CA SER A 202 0.16 0.98 4.67
C SER A 202 -0.35 -0.26 5.40
N PHE A 203 0.15 -1.43 4.98
CA PHE A 203 -0.33 -2.72 5.42
C PHE A 203 0.80 -3.58 5.94
N ARG A 204 0.64 -4.17 7.12
CA ARG A 204 1.58 -5.14 7.68
C ARG A 204 1.24 -6.54 7.16
N PHE A 205 2.25 -7.27 6.72
CA PHE A 205 2.13 -8.65 6.29
C PHE A 205 2.64 -9.53 7.42
N ASN A 206 1.72 -10.19 8.13
CA ASN A 206 2.07 -11.04 9.26
C ASN A 206 2.27 -12.47 8.73
N ASP A 207 3.49 -12.98 8.84
CA ASP A 207 3.84 -14.33 8.41
C ASP A 207 3.03 -15.38 9.20
N ASN A 208 2.29 -16.21 8.47
CA ASN A 208 1.45 -17.27 9.00
C ASN A 208 1.95 -18.66 8.57
N GLY A 209 3.24 -18.77 8.23
CA GLY A 209 3.89 -20.04 7.92
C GLY A 209 4.05 -20.32 6.42
N PRO A 210 4.39 -21.57 6.07
CA PRO A 210 4.54 -21.98 4.68
C PRO A 210 3.25 -21.81 3.88
N ALA A 211 3.38 -21.40 2.62
CA ALA A 211 2.26 -21.40 1.69
C ALA A 211 1.82 -22.85 1.36
N PRO A 212 0.54 -23.07 1.01
CA PRO A 212 0.08 -24.38 0.54
C PRO A 212 0.81 -24.81 -0.73
N ASP A 213 1.02 -26.11 -0.89
CA ASP A 213 1.62 -26.66 -2.11
C ASP A 213 0.80 -26.28 -3.35
N ARG A 214 1.49 -25.84 -4.40
CA ARG A 214 0.88 -25.60 -5.72
C ARG A 214 0.68 -26.95 -6.39
N ASN A 215 -0.54 -27.46 -6.38
CA ASN A 215 -0.90 -28.64 -7.15
C ASN A 215 -1.23 -28.28 -8.60
#